data_AF-A0AAV5DQ84-F1
#
_entry.id   AF-A0AAV5DQ84-F1
#
_cell.length_a   1.000
_cell.length_b   1.000
_cell.length_c   1.000
_cell.angle_alpha   90.00
_cell.angle_beta   90.00
_cell.angle_gamma   90.00
#
_symmetry.space_group_name_H-M   'P 1'
#
loop_
_entity.id
_entity.type
_entity.pdbx_description
1 polymer ?
#
loop_
_entity_poly.entity_id
_entity_poly.type
_entity_poly.pdbx_seq_one_letter_code
_entity_poly.pdbx_strand_id
1 'polypeptide(L)'
;MGAYSPTPPSPWRHHLLCSALLLIFIWRTAEANEELAALPPRGWNSYDSFSWIVDENAYMQNAQIMAQKLLPHGYQYAVIDFLWYRKYVDGVYTNSYGYDNIDEWGRPFPDLQRFPSSKVDRGFSQIASKGKPYMEDGKQWTARDIGLTHRTCAWMQCGFMSVNTDIGAGKAFLRSLYRQYADWGVDFVKVDCIFGTDYSPKEIITISELLQELDRPIILSVSPGTEVTPALAENISEHVNMYRITGDDWDKWKDVSSHFDVSSSFAAAKKIGAIGLQGRSWPDLDMLPFGWLTDPGVNQGPHRKCNLTTDEQKTQMALWSMVKSPLMYGGDLRHLDESTLSIITNPTLLKINHYSQNNMEMWELNDKGNLVSSYSRLCATVESVQEQGTAGTRAWVATGSKG
;
A
#
# COMPACT_ATOMS: atom_id res chain seq x y z
N MET A 1 -24.88 68.09 43.14
CA MET A 1 -25.98 67.12 43.17
C MET A 1 -26.37 66.81 41.73
N GLY A 2 -26.48 65.54 41.35
CA GLY A 2 -27.04 65.10 40.06
C GLY A 2 -26.04 64.36 39.17
N ALA A 3 -26.35 63.10 38.86
CA ALA A 3 -25.47 62.06 38.34
C ALA A 3 -25.19 62.12 36.82
N TYR A 4 -24.05 61.52 36.46
CA TYR A 4 -23.60 61.11 35.13
C TYR A 4 -24.49 60.01 34.51
N SER A 5 -24.74 60.08 33.21
CA SER A 5 -24.66 58.93 32.28
C SER A 5 -24.54 59.42 30.82
N PRO A 6 -23.84 58.67 29.93
CA PRO A 6 -23.20 59.24 28.74
C PRO A 6 -23.83 58.80 27.40
N THR A 7 -23.58 59.58 26.35
CA THR A 7 -23.85 59.25 24.93
C THR A 7 -22.52 59.06 24.17
N PRO A 8 -22.46 58.21 23.13
CA PRO A 8 -21.20 57.86 22.47
C PRO A 8 -20.92 58.72 21.23
N PRO A 9 -19.65 58.94 20.84
CA PRO A 9 -19.34 59.48 19.52
C PRO A 9 -18.77 58.41 18.57
N SER A 10 -19.18 58.53 17.31
CA SER A 10 -18.51 57.95 16.14
C SER A 10 -17.55 58.98 15.55
N PRO A 11 -16.38 58.59 15.00
CA PRO A 11 -15.63 59.45 14.12
C PRO A 11 -15.49 58.86 12.71
N TRP A 12 -15.76 59.70 11.71
CA TRP A 12 -15.06 59.66 10.43
C TRP A 12 -14.03 60.80 10.43
N ARG A 13 -12.82 60.56 9.90
CA ARG A 13 -12.21 61.30 8.76
C ARG A 13 -10.71 60.96 8.55
N HIS A 14 -10.41 60.50 7.33
CA HIS A 14 -9.31 60.87 6.42
C HIS A 14 -7.83 60.62 6.79
N HIS A 15 -7.13 59.81 5.98
CA HIS A 15 -5.78 60.04 5.39
C HIS A 15 -5.60 59.05 4.21
N LEU A 16 -5.62 59.46 2.94
CA LEU A 16 -4.50 59.88 2.07
C LEU A 16 -3.34 58.87 1.91
N LEU A 17 -3.37 58.19 0.75
CA LEU A 17 -2.28 57.82 -0.18
C LEU A 17 -0.91 57.41 0.40
N CYS A 18 -0.58 56.13 0.25
CA CYS A 18 0.81 55.70 0.03
C CYS A 18 0.82 54.49 -0.92
N SER A 19 1.22 54.73 -2.16
CA SER A 19 1.40 53.72 -3.20
C SER A 19 2.66 52.92 -2.92
N ALA A 20 2.51 51.73 -2.34
CA ALA A 20 3.58 50.74 -2.28
C ALA A 20 3.37 49.71 -3.41
N LEU A 21 4.17 49.84 -4.47
CA LEU A 21 4.38 48.78 -5.46
C LEU A 21 5.06 47.61 -4.76
N LEU A 22 4.26 46.64 -4.31
CA LEU A 22 4.76 45.34 -3.86
C LEU A 22 5.11 44.53 -5.11
N LEU A 23 6.39 44.57 -5.52
CA LEU A 23 6.95 43.60 -6.44
C LEU A 23 7.03 42.26 -5.71
N ILE A 24 5.96 41.48 -5.80
CA ILE A 24 5.97 40.07 -5.38
C ILE A 24 6.79 39.33 -6.45
N PHE A 25 8.07 39.15 -6.16
CA PHE A 25 8.85 38.10 -6.83
C PHE A 25 8.29 36.76 -6.36
N ILE A 26 7.34 36.22 -7.11
CA ILE A 26 6.96 34.81 -7.00
C ILE A 26 8.14 34.01 -7.54
N TRP A 27 9.10 33.70 -6.67
CA TRP A 27 9.95 32.53 -6.89
C TRP A 27 9.05 31.32 -6.69
N ARG A 28 8.30 30.96 -7.74
CA ARG A 28 7.83 29.60 -7.89
C ARG A 28 9.10 28.83 -8.24
N THR A 29 9.85 28.40 -7.23
CA THR A 29 10.73 27.25 -7.44
C THR A 29 9.80 26.19 -8.01
N ALA A 30 10.06 25.75 -9.24
CA ALA A 30 9.47 24.53 -9.73
C ALA A 30 9.77 23.50 -8.64
N GLU A 31 8.74 23.11 -7.87
CA GLU A 31 8.84 21.93 -7.02
C GLU A 31 9.31 20.85 -7.98
N ALA A 32 10.48 20.29 -7.72
CA ALA A 32 10.91 19.10 -8.42
C ALA A 32 9.74 18.12 -8.31
N ASN A 33 9.25 17.60 -9.43
CA ASN A 33 8.26 16.52 -9.40
C ASN A 33 8.87 15.40 -8.54
N GLU A 34 8.48 15.32 -7.26
CA GLU A 34 8.93 14.24 -6.39
C GLU A 34 8.33 12.95 -6.95
N GLU A 35 9.20 12.02 -7.35
CA GLU A 35 8.77 10.71 -7.85
C GLU A 35 7.92 10.01 -6.78
N LEU A 36 6.68 9.66 -7.14
CA LEU A 36 5.78 8.93 -6.25
C LEU A 36 6.36 7.55 -5.97
N ALA A 37 6.42 7.18 -4.68
CA ALA A 37 7.08 5.96 -4.24
C ALA A 37 8.54 5.83 -4.71
N ALA A 38 9.32 6.93 -4.80
CA ALA A 38 10.75 6.88 -5.12
C ALA A 38 11.55 5.88 -4.24
N LEU A 39 11.05 5.61 -3.04
CA LEU A 39 11.50 4.57 -2.13
C LEU A 39 10.32 3.64 -1.79
N PRO A 40 10.58 2.38 -1.42
CA PRO A 40 9.52 1.45 -1.01
C PRO A 40 8.66 2.06 0.12
N PRO A 41 7.32 2.07 -0.01
CA PRO A 41 6.44 2.54 1.05
C PRO A 41 6.67 1.83 2.38
N ARG A 42 6.59 2.58 3.48
CA ARG A 42 6.60 2.02 4.85
C ARG A 42 5.42 2.52 5.64
N GLY A 43 4.84 1.65 6.45
CA GLY A 43 3.64 1.99 7.17
C GLY A 43 3.16 0.91 8.13
N TRP A 44 1.91 1.06 8.51
CA TRP A 44 1.15 0.11 9.30
C TRP A 44 -0.15 -0.22 8.57
N ASN A 45 -0.57 -1.47 8.65
CA ASN A 45 -1.83 -1.94 8.09
C ASN A 45 -2.59 -2.72 9.18
N SER A 46 -3.91 -2.50 9.28
CA SER A 46 -4.74 -3.06 10.34
C SER A 46 -5.04 -4.57 10.21
N TYR A 47 -4.77 -5.22 9.08
CA TYR A 47 -5.27 -6.57 8.80
C TYR A 47 -4.76 -7.64 9.79
N ASP A 48 -3.45 -7.77 10.00
CA ASP A 48 -2.92 -8.88 10.82
C ASP A 48 -3.32 -8.77 12.30
N SER A 49 -3.69 -7.57 12.77
CA SER A 49 -4.12 -7.31 14.14
C SER A 49 -5.64 -7.28 14.31
N PHE A 50 -6.36 -6.69 13.36
CA PHE A 50 -7.80 -6.44 13.50
C PHE A 50 -8.65 -7.16 12.46
N SER A 51 -8.06 -7.93 11.55
CA SER A 51 -8.76 -8.48 10.38
C SER A 51 -9.58 -7.39 9.68
N TRP A 52 -10.91 -7.49 9.70
CA TRP A 52 -11.81 -6.50 9.10
C TRP A 52 -12.52 -5.58 10.12
N ILE A 53 -12.26 -5.78 11.42
CA ILE A 53 -13.05 -5.20 12.52
C ILE A 53 -12.44 -3.96 13.16
N VAL A 54 -11.36 -3.40 12.60
CA VAL A 54 -10.75 -2.17 13.12
C VAL A 54 -11.79 -1.06 13.24
N ASP A 55 -11.71 -0.30 14.33
CA ASP A 55 -12.54 0.89 14.59
C ASP A 55 -11.68 2.16 14.63
N GLU A 56 -12.35 3.32 14.62
CA GLU A 56 -11.70 4.62 14.62
C GLU A 56 -10.78 4.84 15.82
N ASN A 57 -11.15 4.36 17.01
CA ASN A 57 -10.34 4.56 18.20
C ASN A 57 -9.06 3.71 18.14
N ALA A 58 -9.16 2.44 17.76
CA ALA A 58 -8.02 1.56 17.55
C ALA A 58 -7.09 2.10 16.46
N TYR A 59 -7.65 2.56 15.33
CA TYR A 59 -6.89 3.20 14.25
C TYR A 59 -6.13 4.44 14.74
N MET A 60 -6.83 5.37 15.41
CA MET A 60 -6.22 6.63 15.86
C MET A 60 -5.11 6.39 16.89
N GLN A 61 -5.28 5.43 17.80
CA GLN A 61 -4.23 5.05 18.75
C GLN A 61 -3.01 4.46 18.05
N ASN A 62 -3.21 3.56 17.08
CA ASN A 62 -2.12 2.99 16.28
C ASN A 62 -1.39 4.07 15.47
N ALA A 63 -2.14 4.94 14.78
CA ALA A 63 -1.58 6.03 14.00
C ALA A 63 -0.77 7.02 14.86
N GLN A 64 -1.23 7.34 16.07
CA GLN A 64 -0.48 8.19 17.01
C GLN A 64 0.83 7.53 17.46
N ILE A 65 0.81 6.22 17.76
CA ILE A 65 2.02 5.49 18.13
C ILE A 65 2.98 5.38 16.94
N MET A 66 2.47 5.13 15.73
CA MET A 66 3.26 5.13 14.50
C MET A 66 3.95 6.49 14.31
N ALA A 67 3.22 7.58 14.45
CA ALA A 67 3.76 8.94 14.34
C ALA A 67 4.85 9.25 15.38
N GLN A 68 4.72 8.71 16.60
CA GLN A 68 5.69 8.94 17.67
C GLN A 68 6.93 8.04 17.54
N LYS A 69 6.74 6.76 17.24
CA LYS A 69 7.79 5.73 17.34
C LYS A 69 8.38 5.31 16.01
N LEU A 70 7.61 5.35 14.92
CA LEU A 70 8.00 4.77 13.63
C LEU A 70 8.21 5.82 12.52
N LEU A 71 7.51 6.96 12.58
CA LEU A 71 7.70 8.06 11.63
C LEU A 71 9.15 8.58 11.58
N PRO A 72 9.90 8.70 12.70
CA PRO A 72 11.32 9.04 12.65
C PRO A 72 12.18 8.04 11.85
N HIS A 73 11.66 6.84 11.60
CA HIS A 73 12.30 5.76 10.84
C HIS A 73 11.70 5.59 9.43
N GLY A 74 10.81 6.52 9.01
CA GLY A 74 10.23 6.59 7.67
C GLY A 74 8.90 5.85 7.48
N TYR A 75 8.26 5.37 8.55
CA TYR A 75 6.91 4.78 8.47
C TYR A 75 5.86 5.90 8.41
N GLN A 76 5.21 6.05 7.26
CA GLN A 76 4.38 7.23 6.95
C GLN A 76 2.94 6.90 6.52
N TYR A 77 2.64 5.64 6.19
CA TYR A 77 1.30 5.23 5.77
C TYR A 77 0.58 4.46 6.90
N ALA A 78 -0.64 4.87 7.26
CA ALA A 78 -1.49 4.13 8.19
C ALA A 78 -2.75 3.67 7.44
N VAL A 79 -2.82 2.37 7.12
CA VAL A 79 -3.78 1.77 6.18
C VAL A 79 -4.89 1.05 6.93
N ILE A 80 -6.15 1.35 6.59
CA ILE A 80 -7.34 0.63 7.05
C ILE A 80 -7.66 -0.48 6.05
N ASP A 81 -7.60 -1.72 6.53
CA ASP A 81 -7.79 -2.95 5.78
C ASP A 81 -8.80 -3.83 6.54
N PHE A 82 -9.61 -4.67 5.93
CA PHE A 82 -10.48 -4.39 4.79
C PHE A 82 -11.94 -4.31 5.32
N LEU A 83 -12.94 -4.15 4.45
CA LEU A 83 -14.36 -4.02 4.82
C LEU A 83 -14.68 -2.91 5.82
N TRP A 84 -13.95 -1.80 5.82
CA TRP A 84 -14.26 -0.62 6.64
C TRP A 84 -15.70 -0.08 6.43
N TYR A 85 -16.32 -0.42 5.31
CA TYR A 85 -17.72 -0.12 4.98
C TYR A 85 -18.74 -1.16 5.45
N ARG A 86 -18.35 -2.37 5.86
CA ARG A 86 -19.31 -3.40 6.30
C ARG A 86 -19.79 -3.12 7.72
N LYS A 87 -21.09 -3.23 7.96
CA LYS A 87 -21.68 -3.08 9.31
C LYS A 87 -21.14 -4.14 10.25
N TYR A 88 -20.56 -3.71 11.37
CA TYR A 88 -20.15 -4.61 12.44
C TYR A 88 -21.30 -4.86 13.42
N VAL A 89 -22.11 -5.88 13.13
CA VAL A 89 -23.24 -6.32 13.95
C VAL A 89 -23.22 -7.83 14.14
N ASP A 90 -23.92 -8.31 15.16
CA ASP A 90 -23.94 -9.73 15.53
C ASP A 90 -24.28 -10.64 14.34
N GLY A 91 -23.45 -11.66 14.12
CA GLY A 91 -23.62 -12.66 13.06
C GLY A 91 -23.06 -12.26 11.68
N VAL A 92 -22.58 -11.02 11.51
CA VAL A 92 -21.93 -10.58 10.26
C VAL A 92 -20.46 -10.98 10.25
N TYR A 93 -19.97 -11.44 9.10
CA TYR A 93 -18.58 -11.84 8.86
C TYR A 93 -18.11 -11.44 7.46
N THR A 94 -16.87 -11.81 7.12
CA THR A 94 -16.15 -11.40 5.89
C THR A 94 -16.84 -11.73 4.58
N ASN A 95 -17.77 -12.69 4.53
CA ASN A 95 -18.53 -13.05 3.32
C ASN A 95 -20.05 -12.89 3.49
N SER A 96 -20.49 -12.02 4.41
CA SER A 96 -21.92 -11.72 4.60
C SER A 96 -22.47 -10.78 3.52
N TYR A 97 -23.59 -11.17 2.91
CA TYR A 97 -24.30 -10.38 1.89
C TYR A 97 -25.28 -9.37 2.52
N GLY A 98 -25.36 -8.16 1.98
CA GLY A 98 -26.39 -7.16 2.34
C GLY A 98 -26.09 -6.29 3.56
N TYR A 99 -24.86 -6.35 4.08
CA TYR A 99 -24.42 -5.57 5.25
C TYR A 99 -23.43 -4.45 4.92
N ASP A 100 -23.13 -4.24 3.63
CA ASP A 100 -22.22 -3.19 3.20
C ASP A 100 -22.94 -1.84 3.15
N ASN A 101 -22.28 -0.81 3.70
CA ASN A 101 -22.74 0.57 3.62
C ASN A 101 -22.38 1.14 2.25
N ILE A 102 -23.39 1.27 1.40
CA ILE A 102 -23.27 1.73 0.02
C ILE A 102 -24.14 2.98 -0.15
N ASP A 103 -23.58 4.04 -0.74
CA ASP A 103 -24.31 5.27 -1.05
C ASP A 103 -25.26 5.09 -2.25
N GLU A 104 -26.05 6.10 -2.56
CA GLU A 104 -27.01 6.06 -3.68
C GLU A 104 -26.35 5.93 -5.07
N TRP A 105 -25.02 6.05 -5.16
CA TRP A 105 -24.19 5.91 -6.37
C TRP A 105 -23.55 4.52 -6.51
N GLY A 106 -23.73 3.65 -5.52
CA GLY A 106 -23.07 2.34 -5.50
C GLY A 106 -21.65 2.36 -4.93
N ARG A 107 -21.23 3.46 -4.27
CA ARG A 107 -19.89 3.56 -3.66
C ARG A 107 -19.94 3.17 -2.17
N PRO A 108 -18.93 2.43 -1.67
CA PRO A 108 -18.84 2.14 -0.25
C PRO A 108 -18.55 3.39 0.59
N PHE A 109 -19.16 3.48 1.77
CA PHE A 109 -18.83 4.47 2.79
C PHE A 109 -18.61 3.80 4.16
N PRO A 110 -17.87 4.41 5.10
CA PRO A 110 -17.50 3.76 6.35
C PRO A 110 -18.69 3.37 7.20
N ASP A 111 -18.54 2.25 7.91
CA ASP A 111 -19.48 1.89 8.95
C ASP A 111 -19.47 2.93 10.06
N LEU A 112 -20.50 3.75 10.10
CA LEU A 112 -20.61 4.90 11.00
C LEU A 112 -20.70 4.51 12.48
N GLN A 113 -20.91 3.23 12.79
CA GLN A 113 -20.77 2.71 14.16
C GLN A 113 -19.30 2.55 14.55
N ARG A 114 -18.46 2.06 13.63
CA ARG A 114 -17.01 1.91 13.83
C ARG A 114 -16.23 3.20 13.61
N PHE A 115 -16.72 4.06 12.70
CA PHE A 115 -16.09 5.31 12.29
C PHE A 115 -17.03 6.50 12.51
N PRO A 116 -17.35 6.84 13.77
CA PRO A 116 -18.34 7.88 14.08
C PRO A 116 -17.94 9.28 13.58
N SER A 117 -16.64 9.60 13.42
CA SER A 117 -16.23 10.89 12.86
C SER A 117 -16.65 11.07 11.40
N SER A 118 -16.93 9.97 10.68
CA SER A 118 -17.48 10.02 9.32
C SER A 118 -18.92 10.54 9.27
N LYS A 119 -19.64 10.62 10.42
CA LYS A 119 -20.96 11.25 10.53
C LYS A 119 -20.88 12.78 10.48
N VAL A 120 -19.80 13.35 10.99
CA VAL A 120 -19.64 14.80 11.19
C VAL A 120 -18.70 15.35 10.12
N ASP A 121 -19.32 15.79 9.03
CA ASP A 121 -18.83 16.69 7.97
C ASP A 121 -17.31 16.93 7.86
N ARG A 122 -16.60 15.93 7.33
CA ARG A 122 -15.31 16.06 6.64
C ARG A 122 -15.31 15.32 5.29
N GLY A 123 -16.41 15.38 4.55
CA GLY A 123 -16.51 14.89 3.15
C GLY A 123 -17.43 13.69 2.90
N PHE A 124 -17.84 12.89 3.90
CA PHE A 124 -18.68 11.70 3.66
C PHE A 124 -20.18 12.01 3.51
N SER A 125 -20.75 12.93 4.31
CA SER A 125 -22.19 13.27 4.30
C SER A 125 -22.63 14.14 3.11
N GLN A 126 -21.73 14.99 2.59
CA GLN A 126 -22.01 15.80 1.40
C GLN A 126 -22.07 14.97 0.11
N ILE A 127 -21.51 13.77 0.13
CA ILE A 127 -21.45 12.87 -1.03
C ILE A 127 -22.70 11.97 -1.08
N ALA A 128 -23.22 11.51 0.07
CA ALA A 128 -24.48 10.77 0.17
C ALA A 128 -25.75 11.64 -0.05
N SER A 129 -25.58 12.94 -0.30
CA SER A 129 -26.68 13.89 -0.52
C SER A 129 -26.62 14.57 -1.88
N LYS A 130 -25.70 14.17 -2.75
CA LYS A 130 -25.50 14.80 -4.07
C LYS A 130 -25.36 13.76 -5.18
N GLY A 131 -26.45 13.53 -5.90
CA GLY A 131 -26.34 13.29 -7.33
C GLY A 131 -27.61 12.79 -8.02
N LYS A 132 -27.52 12.71 -9.34
CA LYS A 132 -28.46 12.05 -10.26
C LYS A 132 -27.72 10.87 -10.90
N PRO A 133 -28.39 9.76 -11.30
CA PRO A 133 -27.79 8.62 -12.02
C PRO A 133 -26.73 9.05 -13.01
N TYR A 134 -25.66 8.26 -13.19
CA TYR A 134 -24.76 8.50 -14.32
C TYR A 134 -25.58 8.33 -15.61
N MET A 135 -25.72 9.44 -16.34
CA MET A 135 -26.45 9.52 -17.60
C MET A 135 -25.45 9.69 -18.74
N GLU A 136 -25.51 8.79 -19.71
CA GLU A 136 -24.75 8.90 -20.96
C GLU A 136 -25.68 8.50 -22.11
N ASP A 137 -25.77 9.34 -23.14
CA ASP A 137 -26.67 9.17 -24.29
C ASP A 137 -28.14 8.92 -23.92
N GLY A 138 -28.62 9.53 -22.84
CA GLY A 138 -29.99 9.36 -22.34
C GLY A 138 -30.26 8.03 -21.63
N LYS A 139 -29.27 7.13 -21.52
CA LYS A 139 -29.34 5.91 -20.70
C LYS A 139 -28.94 6.22 -19.26
N GLN A 140 -29.76 5.78 -18.31
CA GLN A 140 -29.39 5.67 -16.91
C GLN A 140 -28.61 4.37 -16.69
N TRP A 141 -27.38 4.50 -16.19
CA TRP A 141 -26.55 3.35 -15.85
C TRP A 141 -26.68 2.97 -14.38
N THR A 142 -26.68 1.67 -14.10
CA THR A 142 -26.74 1.11 -12.74
C THR A 142 -25.50 0.26 -12.45
N ALA A 143 -25.27 -0.05 -11.16
CA ALA A 143 -24.21 -0.99 -10.76
C ALA A 143 -24.33 -2.36 -11.48
N ARG A 144 -25.56 -2.81 -11.78
CA ARG A 144 -25.81 -4.05 -12.53
C ARG A 144 -25.33 -3.97 -13.97
N ASP A 145 -25.40 -2.80 -14.61
CA ASP A 145 -24.98 -2.62 -16.00
C ASP A 145 -23.45 -2.63 -16.16
N ILE A 146 -22.72 -2.29 -15.10
CA ILE A 146 -21.26 -2.14 -15.14
C ILE A 146 -20.52 -3.25 -14.39
N GLY A 147 -21.18 -4.03 -13.52
CA GLY A 147 -20.54 -5.11 -12.77
C GLY A 147 -20.30 -6.36 -13.62
N LEU A 148 -19.10 -6.94 -13.52
CA LEU A 148 -18.72 -8.19 -14.19
C LEU A 148 -18.98 -9.38 -13.26
N THR A 149 -20.19 -9.94 -13.29
CA THR A 149 -20.62 -11.03 -12.37
C THR A 149 -19.82 -12.33 -12.50
N HIS A 150 -19.04 -12.51 -13.57
CA HIS A 150 -18.13 -13.64 -13.77
C HIS A 150 -16.70 -13.36 -13.24
N ARG A 151 -16.45 -12.15 -12.72
CA ARG A 151 -15.20 -11.70 -12.10
C ARG A 151 -15.46 -11.23 -10.68
N THR A 152 -15.96 -12.13 -9.85
CA THR A 152 -16.06 -11.95 -8.40
C THR A 152 -14.76 -12.36 -7.73
N CYS A 153 -14.44 -11.76 -6.58
CA CYS A 153 -13.31 -12.21 -5.78
C CYS A 153 -13.46 -13.67 -5.35
N ALA A 154 -12.46 -14.53 -5.61
CA ALA A 154 -12.55 -15.97 -5.40
C ALA A 154 -12.86 -16.37 -3.94
N TRP A 155 -12.31 -15.66 -2.95
CA TRP A 155 -12.46 -15.95 -1.52
C TRP A 155 -13.62 -15.20 -0.85
N MET A 156 -14.21 -14.20 -1.52
CA MET A 156 -15.33 -13.39 -1.01
C MET A 156 -16.47 -13.32 -2.03
N GLN A 157 -17.14 -14.46 -2.25
CA GLN A 157 -18.18 -14.62 -3.26
C GLN A 157 -19.39 -13.69 -3.10
N CYS A 158 -19.69 -13.25 -1.87
CA CYS A 158 -20.76 -12.31 -1.55
C CYS A 158 -20.27 -10.86 -1.46
N GLY A 159 -19.03 -10.58 -1.86
CA GLY A 159 -18.42 -9.26 -1.85
C GLY A 159 -18.52 -8.56 -3.20
N PHE A 160 -17.45 -7.84 -3.55
CA PHE A 160 -17.38 -7.05 -4.79
C PHE A 160 -17.00 -7.91 -6.00
N MET A 161 -17.33 -7.38 -7.17
CA MET A 161 -16.93 -7.88 -8.48
C MET A 161 -16.23 -6.77 -9.26
N SER A 162 -15.42 -7.15 -10.25
CA SER A 162 -14.76 -6.20 -11.15
C SER A 162 -15.77 -5.31 -11.88
N VAL A 163 -15.33 -4.10 -12.22
CA VAL A 163 -16.09 -3.15 -13.03
C VAL A 163 -15.73 -3.31 -14.50
N ASN A 164 -16.71 -3.24 -15.38
CA ASN A 164 -16.53 -3.24 -16.83
C ASN A 164 -15.92 -1.92 -17.28
N THR A 165 -14.59 -1.90 -17.44
CA THR A 165 -13.85 -0.73 -17.88
C THR A 165 -13.83 -0.54 -19.40
N ASP A 166 -14.46 -1.43 -20.18
CA ASP A 166 -14.58 -1.29 -21.64
C ASP A 166 -15.66 -0.25 -22.02
N ILE A 167 -16.46 0.25 -21.07
CA ILE A 167 -17.56 1.21 -21.29
C ILE A 167 -17.38 2.49 -20.46
N GLY A 168 -17.89 3.61 -20.98
CA GLY A 168 -17.80 4.93 -20.34
C GLY A 168 -18.35 4.95 -18.92
N ALA A 169 -19.51 4.31 -18.70
CA ALA A 169 -20.14 4.22 -17.39
C ALA A 169 -19.31 3.51 -16.32
N GLY A 170 -18.60 2.42 -16.67
CA GLY A 170 -17.75 1.72 -15.71
C GLY A 170 -16.54 2.55 -15.31
N LYS A 171 -15.90 3.22 -16.28
CA LYS A 171 -14.82 4.18 -16.01
C LYS A 171 -15.32 5.37 -15.18
N ALA A 172 -16.52 5.87 -15.44
CA ALA A 172 -17.13 6.96 -14.69
C ALA A 172 -17.41 6.58 -13.23
N PHE A 173 -17.88 5.35 -12.98
CA PHE A 173 -18.04 4.84 -11.61
C PHE A 173 -16.71 4.79 -10.87
N LEU A 174 -15.67 4.16 -11.43
CA LEU A 174 -14.34 4.12 -10.82
C LEU A 174 -13.80 5.55 -10.58
N ARG A 175 -13.94 6.45 -11.56
CA ARG A 175 -13.53 7.86 -11.41
C ARG A 175 -14.23 8.53 -10.22
N SER A 176 -15.53 8.28 -10.04
CA SER A 176 -16.29 8.84 -8.92
C SER A 176 -15.84 8.31 -7.57
N LEU A 177 -15.35 7.07 -7.52
CA LEU A 177 -14.81 6.43 -6.32
C LEU A 177 -13.45 7.05 -5.94
N TYR A 178 -12.51 7.14 -6.89
CA TYR A 178 -11.19 7.69 -6.61
C TYR A 178 -11.20 9.20 -6.36
N ARG A 179 -12.13 9.96 -6.97
CA ARG A 179 -12.38 11.35 -6.59
C ARG A 179 -12.90 11.48 -5.16
N GLN A 180 -13.82 10.61 -4.75
CA GLN A 180 -14.29 10.57 -3.37
C GLN A 180 -13.13 10.28 -2.40
N TYR A 181 -12.22 9.36 -2.74
CA TYR A 181 -11.04 9.10 -1.93
C TYR A 181 -10.07 10.29 -1.86
N ALA A 182 -9.87 10.99 -2.97
CA ALA A 182 -9.09 12.23 -2.99
C ALA A 182 -9.73 13.33 -2.14
N ASP A 183 -11.05 13.50 -2.22
CA ASP A 183 -11.82 14.46 -1.41
C ASP A 183 -11.72 14.16 0.09
N TRP A 184 -11.60 12.88 0.47
CA TRP A 184 -11.34 12.45 1.85
C TRP A 184 -9.89 12.65 2.29
N GLY A 185 -8.99 13.00 1.38
CA GLY A 185 -7.57 13.15 1.66
C GLY A 185 -6.82 11.82 1.75
N VAL A 186 -7.28 10.77 1.07
CA VAL A 186 -6.55 9.49 1.01
C VAL A 186 -5.22 9.66 0.23
N ASP A 187 -4.13 9.07 0.73
CA ASP A 187 -2.80 9.08 0.09
C ASP A 187 -2.37 7.71 -0.45
N PHE A 188 -3.08 6.65 -0.07
CA PHE A 188 -2.70 5.26 -0.35
C PHE A 188 -3.96 4.42 -0.53
N VAL A 189 -4.03 3.67 -1.64
CA VAL A 189 -5.10 2.70 -1.88
C VAL A 189 -4.47 1.34 -2.19
N LYS A 190 -4.90 0.33 -1.43
CA LYS A 190 -4.70 -1.09 -1.74
C LYS A 190 -5.96 -1.63 -2.39
N VAL A 191 -5.85 -2.10 -3.63
CA VAL A 191 -6.94 -2.72 -4.39
C VAL A 191 -6.73 -4.23 -4.35
N ASP A 192 -7.66 -4.92 -3.69
CA ASP A 192 -7.62 -6.37 -3.53
C ASP A 192 -8.43 -7.10 -4.60
N CYS A 193 -8.23 -8.41 -4.72
CA CYS A 193 -8.89 -9.28 -5.70
C CYS A 193 -8.73 -8.81 -7.16
N ILE A 194 -7.57 -8.26 -7.53
CA ILE A 194 -7.32 -7.74 -8.88
C ILE A 194 -6.00 -8.24 -9.49
N PHE A 195 -5.15 -8.89 -8.69
CA PHE A 195 -3.85 -9.41 -9.08
C PHE A 195 -3.69 -10.90 -8.69
N GLY A 196 -2.62 -11.54 -9.13
CA GLY A 196 -2.43 -12.99 -8.95
C GLY A 196 -3.50 -13.81 -9.67
N THR A 197 -4.20 -14.68 -8.95
CA THR A 197 -5.27 -15.52 -9.50
C THR A 197 -6.49 -14.75 -9.99
N ASP A 198 -6.74 -13.56 -9.45
CA ASP A 198 -7.86 -12.68 -9.83
C ASP A 198 -7.46 -11.61 -10.86
N TYR A 199 -6.44 -11.92 -11.68
CA TYR A 199 -5.77 -10.95 -12.54
C TYR A 199 -6.72 -10.18 -13.50
N SER A 200 -6.78 -8.86 -13.29
CA SER A 200 -7.59 -7.91 -14.07
C SER A 200 -6.74 -6.72 -14.55
N PRO A 201 -5.82 -6.92 -15.52
CA PRO A 201 -4.87 -5.88 -15.93
C PRO A 201 -5.56 -4.63 -16.49
N LYS A 202 -6.66 -4.78 -17.25
CA LYS A 202 -7.41 -3.64 -17.78
C LYS A 202 -7.97 -2.75 -16.68
N GLU A 203 -8.45 -3.36 -15.59
CA GLU A 203 -9.00 -2.61 -14.46
C GLU A 203 -7.87 -1.93 -13.67
N ILE A 204 -6.74 -2.61 -13.44
CA ILE A 204 -5.53 -2.02 -12.84
C ILE A 204 -5.07 -0.78 -13.62
N ILE A 205 -4.94 -0.91 -14.94
CA ILE A 205 -4.50 0.19 -15.82
C ILE A 205 -5.53 1.33 -15.79
N THR A 206 -6.82 1.02 -15.84
CA THR A 206 -7.87 2.06 -15.76
C THR A 206 -7.82 2.80 -14.43
N ILE A 207 -7.63 2.10 -13.30
CA ILE A 207 -7.46 2.72 -11.98
C ILE A 207 -6.23 3.62 -11.99
N SER A 208 -5.10 3.14 -12.52
CA SER A 208 -3.85 3.89 -12.64
C SER A 208 -4.00 5.19 -13.44
N GLU A 209 -4.69 5.14 -14.59
CA GLU A 209 -5.00 6.32 -15.42
C GLU A 209 -5.88 7.31 -14.66
N LEU A 210 -6.91 6.83 -13.97
CA LEU A 210 -7.83 7.67 -13.21
C LEU A 210 -7.14 8.36 -12.03
N LEU A 211 -6.19 7.70 -11.36
CA LEU A 211 -5.40 8.31 -10.28
C LEU A 211 -4.49 9.43 -10.80
N GLN A 212 -4.02 9.36 -12.05
CA GLN A 212 -3.24 10.44 -12.68
C GLN A 212 -4.09 11.67 -13.04
N GLU A 213 -5.42 11.53 -13.13
CA GLU A 213 -6.34 12.64 -13.35
C GLU A 213 -6.60 13.47 -12.06
N LEU A 214 -6.13 13.02 -10.89
CA LEU A 214 -6.39 13.65 -9.60
C LEU A 214 -5.29 14.68 -9.25
N ASP A 215 -5.70 15.81 -8.66
CA ASP A 215 -4.76 16.81 -8.14
C ASP A 215 -4.00 16.31 -6.89
N ARG A 216 -4.50 15.25 -6.24
CA ARG A 216 -3.87 14.60 -5.08
C ARG A 216 -3.19 13.29 -5.54
N PRO A 217 -1.86 13.15 -5.39
CA PRO A 217 -1.19 11.88 -5.62
C PRO A 217 -1.67 10.81 -4.65
N ILE A 218 -1.96 9.62 -5.16
CA ILE A 218 -2.38 8.45 -4.38
C ILE A 218 -1.51 7.26 -4.78
N ILE A 219 -0.84 6.64 -3.79
CA ILE A 219 -0.08 5.41 -3.98
C ILE A 219 -1.04 4.26 -4.35
N LEU A 220 -0.74 3.57 -5.44
CA LEU A 220 -1.50 2.39 -5.87
C LEU A 220 -0.77 1.09 -5.49
N SER A 221 -1.38 0.34 -4.58
CA SER A 221 -1.01 -1.03 -4.22
C SER A 221 -2.03 -2.02 -4.79
N VAL A 222 -1.59 -3.15 -5.35
CA VAL A 222 -2.49 -4.21 -5.85
C VAL A 222 -2.24 -5.56 -5.17
N SER A 223 -3.32 -6.30 -4.93
CA SER A 223 -3.38 -7.53 -4.13
C SER A 223 -4.48 -8.48 -4.66
N PRO A 224 -4.44 -9.79 -4.32
CA PRO A 224 -3.33 -10.52 -3.72
C PRO A 224 -2.29 -10.92 -4.78
N GLY A 225 -1.26 -11.67 -4.39
CA GLY A 225 -0.15 -12.09 -5.25
C GLY A 225 -0.04 -13.60 -5.43
N THR A 226 -1.14 -14.34 -5.25
CA THR A 226 -1.16 -15.80 -5.41
C THR A 226 -0.76 -16.20 -6.83
N GLU A 227 0.20 -17.13 -6.95
CA GLU A 227 0.73 -17.65 -8.23
C GLU A 227 1.31 -16.57 -9.18
N VAL A 228 1.77 -15.44 -8.63
CA VAL A 228 2.39 -14.37 -9.43
C VAL A 228 3.74 -14.81 -9.99
N THR A 229 4.01 -14.37 -11.23
CA THR A 229 5.31 -14.51 -11.89
C THR A 229 5.82 -13.14 -12.36
N PRO A 230 7.14 -12.99 -12.62
CA PRO A 230 7.66 -11.75 -13.18
C PRO A 230 7.02 -11.32 -14.50
N ALA A 231 6.59 -12.29 -15.32
CA ALA A 231 5.88 -12.01 -16.58
C ALA A 231 4.49 -11.39 -16.35
N LEU A 232 3.80 -11.77 -15.27
CA LEU A 232 2.54 -11.14 -14.89
C LEU A 232 2.76 -9.68 -14.48
N ALA A 233 3.79 -9.43 -13.68
CA ALA A 233 4.14 -8.10 -13.20
C ALA A 233 4.62 -7.16 -14.31
N GLU A 234 5.26 -7.67 -15.38
CA GLU A 234 5.66 -6.88 -16.55
C GLU A 234 4.52 -6.01 -17.09
N ASN A 235 3.31 -6.58 -17.17
CA ASN A 235 2.15 -5.92 -17.75
C ASN A 235 1.55 -4.80 -16.89
N ILE A 236 1.88 -4.73 -15.60
CA ILE A 236 1.26 -3.79 -14.66
C ILE A 236 2.26 -2.94 -13.89
N SER A 237 3.56 -3.28 -13.90
CA SER A 237 4.57 -2.60 -13.07
C SER A 237 4.62 -1.09 -13.31
N GLU A 238 4.54 -0.64 -14.57
CA GLU A 238 4.50 0.78 -14.94
C GLU A 238 3.24 1.53 -14.47
N HIS A 239 2.20 0.79 -14.07
CA HIS A 239 0.89 1.33 -13.71
C HIS A 239 0.63 1.34 -12.20
N VAL A 240 1.51 0.75 -11.38
CA VAL A 240 1.31 0.66 -9.92
C VAL A 240 2.57 1.09 -9.17
N ASN A 241 2.44 1.40 -7.89
CA ASN A 241 3.58 1.71 -7.03
C ASN A 241 4.05 0.49 -6.24
N MET A 242 3.16 -0.44 -5.95
CA MET A 242 3.51 -1.73 -5.36
C MET A 242 2.49 -2.80 -5.75
N TYR A 243 2.94 -4.06 -5.80
CA TYR A 243 2.11 -5.19 -6.19
C TYR A 243 2.53 -6.44 -5.44
N ARG A 244 1.58 -7.14 -4.82
CA ARG A 244 1.85 -8.34 -4.02
C ARG A 244 2.38 -9.45 -4.91
N ILE A 245 3.47 -10.11 -4.50
CA ILE A 245 4.08 -11.22 -5.26
C ILE A 245 3.89 -12.58 -4.58
N THR A 246 3.14 -12.63 -3.48
CA THR A 246 2.80 -13.84 -2.72
C THR A 246 1.32 -13.86 -2.34
N GLY A 247 0.84 -15.01 -1.83
CA GLY A 247 -0.41 -15.02 -1.05
C GLY A 247 -0.24 -14.24 0.26
N ASP A 248 -1.27 -14.25 1.12
CA ASP A 248 -1.18 -13.60 2.44
C ASP A 248 -0.02 -14.19 3.27
N ASP A 249 0.91 -13.33 3.69
CA ASP A 249 1.95 -13.72 4.64
C ASP A 249 1.39 -13.72 6.06
N TRP A 250 1.76 -14.75 6.83
CA TRP A 250 1.36 -14.92 8.21
C TRP A 250 2.54 -15.45 9.02
N ASP A 251 2.36 -15.50 10.33
CA ASP A 251 3.40 -15.80 11.29
C ASP A 251 3.72 -17.31 11.44
N LYS A 252 3.83 -18.04 10.33
CA LYS A 252 4.34 -19.42 10.30
C LYS A 252 5.57 -19.48 9.39
N TRP A 253 6.58 -20.24 9.80
CA TRP A 253 7.82 -20.36 9.03
C TRP A 253 7.61 -20.77 7.56
N LYS A 254 6.63 -21.63 7.28
CA LYS A 254 6.31 -22.04 5.90
C LYS A 254 5.88 -20.87 5.02
N ASP A 255 5.24 -19.86 5.60
CA ASP A 255 4.74 -18.69 4.88
C ASP A 255 5.96 -17.80 4.57
N VAL A 256 6.78 -17.48 5.58
CA VAL A 256 8.06 -16.74 5.42
C VAL A 256 9.03 -17.41 4.43
N SER A 257 9.29 -18.71 4.58
CA SER A 257 10.29 -19.42 3.76
C SER A 257 9.90 -19.52 2.28
N SER A 258 8.62 -19.47 1.95
CA SER A 258 8.16 -19.44 0.55
C SER A 258 8.53 -18.13 -0.18
N HIS A 259 8.85 -17.06 0.56
CA HIS A 259 9.19 -15.76 -0.03
C HIS A 259 10.57 -15.74 -0.68
N PHE A 260 11.50 -16.64 -0.32
CA PHE A 260 12.86 -16.64 -0.85
C PHE A 260 12.91 -16.88 -2.36
N ASP A 261 12.20 -17.91 -2.85
CA ASP A 261 12.22 -18.30 -4.27
C ASP A 261 11.59 -17.22 -5.17
N VAL A 262 10.44 -16.68 -4.75
CA VAL A 262 9.76 -15.62 -5.50
C VAL A 262 10.56 -14.31 -5.47
N SER A 263 11.20 -13.99 -4.35
CA SER A 263 12.09 -12.83 -4.24
C SER A 263 13.26 -12.91 -5.20
N SER A 264 13.94 -14.07 -5.25
CA SER A 264 15.03 -14.33 -6.19
C SER A 264 14.56 -14.17 -7.64
N SER A 265 13.36 -14.68 -7.94
CA SER A 265 12.75 -14.59 -9.26
C SER A 265 12.54 -13.15 -9.73
N PHE A 266 12.01 -12.29 -8.85
CA PHE A 266 11.74 -10.88 -9.14
C PHE A 266 13.02 -10.05 -9.21
N ALA A 267 14.02 -10.35 -8.37
CA ALA A 267 15.34 -9.74 -8.44
C ALA A 267 16.02 -10.01 -9.79
N ALA A 268 16.07 -11.27 -10.22
CA ALA A 268 16.69 -11.69 -11.47
C ALA A 268 15.97 -11.12 -12.71
N ALA A 269 14.64 -10.96 -12.64
CA ALA A 269 13.85 -10.28 -13.66
C ALA A 269 13.97 -8.75 -13.63
N LYS A 270 14.82 -8.18 -12.75
CA LYS A 270 15.05 -6.73 -12.59
C LYS A 270 13.77 -5.95 -12.30
N LYS A 271 12.88 -6.54 -11.51
CA LYS A 271 11.58 -5.95 -11.15
C LYS A 271 11.59 -5.12 -9.88
N ILE A 272 12.64 -5.22 -9.06
CA ILE A 272 12.78 -4.41 -7.85
C ILE A 272 13.04 -2.94 -8.22
N GLY A 273 12.11 -2.05 -7.90
CA GLY A 273 12.25 -0.61 -8.18
C GLY A 273 12.18 -0.26 -9.66
N ALA A 274 11.42 -1.05 -10.44
CA ALA A 274 11.14 -0.76 -11.84
C ALA A 274 10.37 0.57 -11.99
N ILE A 275 10.21 1.05 -13.24
CA ILE A 275 9.35 2.20 -13.52
C ILE A 275 7.93 1.85 -13.07
N GLY A 276 7.30 2.78 -12.36
CA GLY A 276 5.94 2.63 -11.84
C GLY A 276 5.11 3.89 -11.98
N LEU A 277 3.92 3.86 -11.39
CA LEU A 277 2.97 4.97 -11.44
C LEU A 277 3.56 6.27 -10.90
N GLN A 278 3.84 7.23 -11.79
CA GLN A 278 4.43 8.52 -11.45
C GLN A 278 5.74 8.42 -10.63
N GLY A 279 6.47 7.29 -10.75
CA GLY A 279 7.71 7.05 -10.01
C GLY A 279 8.17 5.59 -10.10
N ARG A 280 8.25 4.89 -8.97
CA ARG A 280 8.76 3.50 -8.91
C ARG A 280 7.70 2.48 -8.53
N SER A 281 7.96 1.24 -8.93
CA SER A 281 7.15 0.06 -8.63
C SER A 281 7.94 -0.96 -7.81
N TRP A 282 7.34 -1.44 -6.72
CA TRP A 282 7.99 -2.32 -5.75
C TRP A 282 7.27 -3.67 -5.64
N PRO A 283 7.96 -4.80 -5.86
CA PRO A 283 7.44 -6.12 -5.51
C PRO A 283 7.15 -6.17 -4.00
N ASP A 284 5.92 -6.50 -3.65
CA ASP A 284 5.44 -6.52 -2.27
C ASP A 284 5.36 -7.95 -1.73
N LEU A 285 6.20 -8.23 -0.73
CA LEU A 285 6.22 -9.51 -0.01
C LEU A 285 5.13 -9.59 1.08
N ASP A 286 4.21 -8.63 1.12
CA ASP A 286 3.16 -8.49 2.11
C ASP A 286 3.62 -7.89 3.46
N MET A 287 2.67 -7.76 4.38
CA MET A 287 2.84 -7.19 5.71
C MET A 287 3.81 -8.01 6.58
N LEU A 288 4.31 -7.38 7.65
CA LEU A 288 5.15 -8.00 8.67
C LEU A 288 4.25 -8.44 9.84
N PRO A 289 3.95 -9.74 10.00
CA PRO A 289 3.04 -10.26 11.01
C PRO A 289 3.76 -10.38 12.36
N PHE A 290 4.20 -9.25 12.91
CA PHE A 290 4.98 -9.15 14.14
C PHE A 290 4.16 -8.56 15.29
N GLY A 291 4.53 -8.86 16.54
CA GLY A 291 3.88 -8.28 17.72
C GLY A 291 2.52 -8.90 18.04
N TRP A 292 1.50 -8.07 18.30
CA TRP A 292 0.18 -8.50 18.75
C TRP A 292 -0.82 -8.55 17.59
N LEU A 293 -1.33 -9.74 17.31
CA LEU A 293 -2.04 -10.14 16.09
C LEU A 293 -3.41 -10.77 16.40
N THR A 294 -4.14 -11.08 15.34
CA THR A 294 -5.31 -11.95 15.31
C THR A 294 -5.07 -13.18 14.42
N ASP A 295 -6.09 -14.00 14.22
CA ASP A 295 -6.07 -15.11 13.26
C ASP A 295 -6.70 -14.67 11.91
N PRO A 296 -6.29 -15.27 10.78
CA PRO A 296 -6.86 -14.93 9.48
C PRO A 296 -8.39 -15.06 9.43
N GLY A 297 -9.06 -14.03 8.92
CA GLY A 297 -10.50 -14.04 8.64
C GLY A 297 -11.43 -14.11 9.86
N VAL A 298 -10.93 -13.90 11.08
CA VAL A 298 -11.76 -13.95 12.28
C VAL A 298 -12.48 -12.63 12.56
N ASN A 299 -13.58 -12.70 13.30
CA ASN A 299 -14.42 -11.56 13.63
C ASN A 299 -14.11 -10.95 15.01
N GLN A 300 -12.84 -11.06 15.43
CA GLN A 300 -12.37 -10.67 16.75
C GLN A 300 -10.87 -10.37 16.71
N GLY A 301 -10.34 -9.88 17.83
CA GLY A 301 -8.91 -9.63 18.01
C GLY A 301 -8.57 -8.14 18.01
N PRO A 302 -7.29 -7.81 18.18
CA PRO A 302 -6.14 -8.72 18.30
C PRO A 302 -6.15 -9.52 19.62
N HIS A 303 -5.70 -10.77 19.60
CA HIS A 303 -5.81 -11.70 20.76
C HIS A 303 -4.61 -12.62 20.97
N ARG A 304 -3.54 -12.53 20.17
CA ARG A 304 -2.36 -13.38 20.34
C ARG A 304 -1.07 -12.68 19.95
N LYS A 305 0.07 -13.21 20.41
CA LYS A 305 1.38 -12.83 19.86
C LYS A 305 1.65 -13.55 18.55
N CYS A 306 2.53 -12.93 17.75
CA CYS A 306 3.27 -13.56 16.66
C CYS A 306 3.90 -14.88 17.13
N ASN A 307 3.75 -15.92 16.31
CA ASN A 307 4.31 -17.25 16.53
C ASN A 307 5.73 -17.42 15.95
N LEU A 308 6.20 -16.46 15.15
CA LEU A 308 7.59 -16.46 14.68
C LEU A 308 8.53 -16.20 15.84
N THR A 309 9.57 -17.02 15.93
CA THR A 309 10.71 -16.78 16.82
C THR A 309 11.43 -15.48 16.44
N THR A 310 12.22 -14.95 17.37
CA THR A 310 13.01 -13.74 17.10
C THR A 310 13.94 -13.88 15.90
N ASP A 311 14.51 -15.06 15.67
CA ASP A 311 15.41 -15.30 14.54
C ASP A 311 14.65 -15.39 13.21
N GLU A 312 13.43 -15.93 13.21
CA GLU A 312 12.55 -15.92 12.04
C GLU A 312 12.10 -14.48 11.71
N GLN A 313 11.73 -13.67 12.71
CA GLN A 313 11.39 -12.25 12.50
C GLN A 313 12.57 -11.44 11.94
N LYS A 314 13.79 -11.66 12.45
CA LYS A 314 15.01 -11.05 11.90
C LYS A 314 15.27 -11.51 10.46
N THR A 315 15.06 -12.79 10.18
CA THR A 315 15.23 -13.37 8.84
C THR A 315 14.26 -12.75 7.85
N GLN A 316 12.99 -12.63 8.24
CA GLN A 316 11.95 -11.99 7.43
C GLN A 316 12.28 -10.52 7.16
N MET A 317 12.59 -9.74 8.21
CA MET A 317 12.96 -8.32 8.06
C MET A 317 14.20 -8.14 7.16
N ALA A 318 15.18 -9.03 7.26
CA ALA A 318 16.36 -9.01 6.39
C ALA A 318 16.00 -9.28 4.92
N LEU A 319 15.17 -10.31 4.65
CA LEU A 319 14.70 -10.60 3.29
C LEU A 319 13.90 -9.43 2.70
N TRP A 320 12.91 -8.90 3.42
CA TRP A 320 12.11 -7.75 2.97
C TRP A 320 13.00 -6.54 2.66
N SER A 321 14.03 -6.33 3.48
CA SER A 321 14.99 -5.24 3.25
C SER A 321 15.83 -5.48 2.00
N MET A 322 16.34 -6.69 1.79
CA MET A 322 17.14 -7.05 0.61
C MET A 322 16.31 -7.08 -0.68
N VAL A 323 15.01 -7.33 -0.63
CA VAL A 323 14.17 -7.28 -1.84
C VAL A 323 13.62 -5.87 -2.07
N LYS A 324 13.89 -4.94 -1.12
CA LYS A 324 13.31 -3.60 -1.09
C LYS A 324 11.78 -3.66 -1.14
N SER A 325 11.20 -4.65 -0.48
CA SER A 325 9.75 -4.75 -0.31
C SER A 325 9.25 -3.53 0.47
N PRO A 326 8.03 -3.05 0.21
CA PRO A 326 7.32 -2.19 1.15
C PRO A 326 7.34 -2.82 2.55
N LEU A 327 7.47 -1.99 3.59
CA LEU A 327 7.50 -2.43 4.98
C LEU A 327 6.23 -1.99 5.69
N MET A 328 5.19 -2.83 5.64
CA MET A 328 3.93 -2.60 6.33
C MET A 328 3.86 -3.44 7.61
N TYR A 329 3.97 -2.81 8.78
CA TYR A 329 3.79 -3.51 10.06
C TYR A 329 2.31 -3.90 10.25
N GLY A 330 2.02 -5.17 10.55
CA GLY A 330 0.63 -5.65 10.69
C GLY A 330 0.09 -5.69 12.12
N GLY A 331 0.98 -5.66 13.12
CA GLY A 331 0.61 -5.80 14.52
C GLY A 331 -0.05 -4.57 15.14
N ASP A 332 -0.69 -4.77 16.28
CA ASP A 332 -1.27 -3.68 17.08
C ASP A 332 -0.17 -2.93 17.84
N LEU A 333 0.15 -1.72 17.38
CA LEU A 333 1.20 -0.86 17.91
C LEU A 333 1.00 -0.48 19.38
N ARG A 334 -0.23 -0.57 19.90
CA ARG A 334 -0.53 -0.36 21.33
C ARG A 334 0.17 -1.38 22.23
N HIS A 335 0.54 -2.52 21.65
CA HIS A 335 1.24 -3.62 22.30
C HIS A 335 2.67 -3.82 21.74
N LEU A 336 3.23 -2.81 21.04
CA LEU A 336 4.57 -2.88 20.48
C LEU A 336 5.64 -2.93 21.58
N ASP A 337 6.33 -4.06 21.67
CA ASP A 337 7.48 -4.23 22.57
C ASP A 337 8.81 -3.76 21.96
N GLU A 338 9.79 -3.47 22.83
CA GLU A 338 11.10 -2.94 22.44
C GLU A 338 11.90 -3.90 21.54
N SER A 339 11.72 -5.21 21.73
CA SER A 339 12.39 -6.22 20.89
C SER A 339 11.89 -6.12 19.45
N THR A 340 10.58 -6.10 19.27
CA THR A 340 9.94 -5.95 17.95
C THR A 340 10.28 -4.61 17.33
N LEU A 341 10.20 -3.53 18.12
CA LEU A 341 10.60 -2.18 17.69
C LEU A 341 12.03 -2.17 17.15
N SER A 342 12.98 -2.81 17.85
CA SER A 342 14.39 -2.84 17.44
C SER A 342 14.64 -3.56 16.11
N ILE A 343 13.79 -4.54 15.76
CA ILE A 343 13.86 -5.27 14.49
C ILE A 343 13.36 -4.37 13.36
N ILE A 344 12.15 -3.83 13.51
CA ILE A 344 11.51 -3.02 12.45
C ILE A 344 12.13 -1.62 12.29
N THR A 345 12.87 -1.13 13.29
CA THR A 345 13.58 0.15 13.22
C THR A 345 15.10 0.02 13.02
N ASN A 346 15.60 -1.19 12.75
CA ASN A 346 17.03 -1.42 12.60
C ASN A 346 17.63 -0.52 11.48
N PRO A 347 18.51 0.43 11.81
CA PRO A 347 18.95 1.45 10.86
C PRO A 347 19.73 0.86 9.66
N THR A 348 20.37 -0.29 9.83
CA THR A 348 21.09 -0.97 8.74
C THR A 348 20.10 -1.59 7.76
N LEU A 349 19.11 -2.33 8.26
CA LEU A 349 18.08 -2.95 7.42
C LEU A 349 17.26 -1.91 6.68
N LEU A 350 16.87 -0.83 7.36
CA LEU A 350 16.15 0.29 6.74
C LEU A 350 16.99 1.01 5.68
N LYS A 351 18.32 1.12 5.85
CA LYS A 351 19.20 1.67 4.82
C LYS A 351 19.34 0.74 3.63
N ILE A 352 19.42 -0.57 3.84
CA ILE A 352 19.41 -1.56 2.75
C ILE A 352 18.11 -1.40 1.95
N ASN A 353 16.96 -1.49 2.62
CA ASN A 353 15.64 -1.35 2.01
C ASN A 353 15.51 -0.09 1.13
N HIS A 354 15.99 1.07 1.59
CA HIS A 354 15.90 2.31 0.81
C HIS A 354 17.00 2.51 -0.23
N TYR A 355 18.26 2.23 0.09
CA TYR A 355 19.39 2.76 -0.69
C TYR A 355 20.20 1.70 -1.42
N SER A 356 20.08 0.42 -1.08
CA SER A 356 20.79 -0.60 -1.86
C SER A 356 20.19 -0.75 -3.26
N GLN A 357 20.97 -1.30 -4.19
CA GLN A 357 20.60 -1.49 -5.58
C GLN A 357 21.18 -2.82 -6.08
N ASN A 358 20.56 -3.39 -7.12
CA ASN A 358 21.01 -4.64 -7.74
C ASN A 358 21.15 -5.80 -6.74
N ASN A 359 20.27 -5.85 -5.73
CA ASN A 359 20.24 -6.94 -4.78
C ASN A 359 19.80 -8.21 -5.52
N MET A 360 20.61 -9.26 -5.43
CA MET A 360 20.35 -10.55 -6.06
C MET A 360 20.77 -11.69 -5.15
N GLU A 361 20.14 -12.85 -5.32
CA GLU A 361 20.62 -14.09 -4.74
C GLU A 361 22.02 -14.41 -5.29
N MET A 362 22.95 -14.74 -4.38
CA MET A 362 24.29 -15.16 -4.78
C MET A 362 24.25 -16.60 -5.30
N TRP A 363 25.06 -16.88 -6.32
CA TRP A 363 25.20 -18.24 -6.83
C TRP A 363 25.94 -19.09 -5.81
N GLU A 364 25.40 -20.27 -5.51
CA GLU A 364 25.99 -21.21 -4.57
C GLU A 364 26.97 -22.13 -5.30
N LEU A 365 28.16 -22.34 -4.74
CA LEU A 365 29.07 -23.37 -5.22
C LEU A 365 28.63 -24.72 -4.66
N ASN A 366 28.13 -25.61 -5.51
CA ASN A 366 27.82 -26.97 -5.08
C ASN A 366 29.08 -27.82 -4.86
N ASP A 367 28.93 -28.97 -4.20
CA ASP A 367 30.03 -29.91 -3.91
C ASP A 367 30.79 -30.40 -5.16
N LYS A 368 30.22 -30.21 -6.35
CA LYS A 368 30.82 -30.56 -7.64
C LYS A 368 31.55 -29.39 -8.30
N GLY A 369 31.71 -28.26 -7.61
CA GLY A 369 32.42 -27.07 -8.11
C GLY A 369 31.64 -26.25 -9.13
N ASN A 370 30.33 -26.45 -9.26
CA ASN A 370 29.48 -25.64 -10.14
C ASN A 370 28.84 -24.51 -9.35
N LEU A 371 28.78 -23.32 -9.94
CA LEU A 371 27.92 -22.27 -9.44
C LEU A 371 26.49 -22.56 -9.89
N VAL A 372 25.61 -22.71 -8.92
CA VAL A 372 24.19 -22.99 -9.11
C VAL A 372 23.41 -21.80 -8.55
N SER A 373 22.53 -21.23 -9.36
CA SER A 373 21.45 -20.39 -8.86
C SER A 373 20.16 -21.22 -8.93
N SER A 374 19.44 -21.29 -7.80
CA SER A 374 18.16 -22.00 -7.67
C SER A 374 17.15 -21.52 -8.73
N TYR A 375 17.17 -20.22 -9.04
CA TYR A 375 16.23 -19.59 -9.96
C TYR A 375 16.56 -19.79 -11.45
N SER A 376 17.81 -19.58 -11.85
CA SER A 376 18.11 -19.47 -13.28
C SER A 376 18.02 -20.80 -14.03
N ARG A 377 18.13 -21.94 -13.34
CA ARG A 377 18.53 -23.25 -13.92
C ARG A 377 19.78 -23.16 -14.81
N LEU A 378 20.48 -22.03 -14.77
CA LEU A 378 21.74 -21.83 -15.45
C LEU A 378 22.81 -22.34 -14.49
N CYS A 379 23.64 -23.24 -14.99
CA CYS A 379 24.88 -23.61 -14.33
C CYS A 379 25.98 -22.76 -14.95
N ALA A 380 26.79 -22.11 -14.13
CA ALA A 380 28.05 -21.53 -14.59
C ALA A 380 29.19 -22.49 -14.21
N THR A 381 30.05 -22.78 -15.18
CA THR A 381 31.26 -23.58 -14.93
C THR A 381 32.33 -22.65 -14.36
N VAL A 382 32.91 -23.02 -13.24
CA VAL A 382 34.00 -22.26 -12.63
C VAL A 382 35.31 -22.70 -13.27
N GLU A 383 35.98 -21.82 -14.01
CA GLU A 383 37.36 -22.04 -14.42
C GLU A 383 38.30 -21.52 -13.34
N SER A 384 38.99 -22.43 -12.65
CA SER A 384 40.03 -22.05 -11.70
C SER A 384 41.30 -21.67 -12.44
N VAL A 385 41.67 -20.39 -12.42
CA VAL A 385 42.98 -19.93 -12.90
C VAL A 385 43.93 -19.88 -11.71
N GLN A 386 45.06 -20.60 -11.81
CA GLN A 386 46.09 -20.56 -10.79
C GLN A 386 46.85 -19.22 -10.91
N GLU A 387 46.73 -18.36 -9.89
CA GLU A 387 47.43 -17.08 -9.86
C GLU A 387 48.96 -17.32 -9.82
N GLN A 388 49.71 -16.74 -10.75
CA GLN A 388 51.18 -16.69 -10.68
C GLN A 388 51.59 -15.51 -9.78
N GLY A 389 51.50 -15.70 -8.46
CA GLY A 389 51.85 -14.68 -7.47
C GLY A 389 51.89 -15.23 -6.04
N THR A 390 52.66 -14.59 -5.16
CA THR A 390 52.96 -15.07 -3.81
C THR A 390 51.72 -15.31 -2.95
N ALA A 391 51.55 -16.59 -2.59
CA ALA A 391 50.69 -17.18 -1.56
C ALA A 391 49.72 -16.25 -0.80
N GLY A 392 48.42 -16.43 -1.05
CA GLY A 392 47.40 -16.10 -0.05
C GLY A 392 45.98 -15.83 -0.56
N THR A 393 45.80 -15.49 -1.83
CA THR A 393 44.49 -15.05 -2.34
C THR A 393 43.93 -16.07 -3.33
N ARG A 394 42.70 -16.55 -3.08
CA ARG A 394 41.93 -17.31 -4.08
C ARG A 394 40.90 -16.36 -4.67
N ALA A 395 41.07 -16.00 -5.94
CA ALA A 395 40.06 -15.30 -6.71
C ALA A 395 39.32 -16.31 -7.60
N TRP A 396 38.01 -16.16 -7.70
CA TRP A 396 37.18 -16.94 -8.63
C TRP A 396 36.58 -15.97 -9.63
N VAL A 397 36.69 -16.29 -10.92
CA VAL A 397 36.02 -15.56 -12.00
C VAL A 397 34.94 -16.49 -12.52
N ALA A 398 33.68 -16.08 -12.38
CA ALA A 398 32.54 -16.77 -12.97
C ALA A 398 32.15 -16.05 -14.25
N THR A 399 32.42 -16.65 -15.40
CA THR A 399 31.95 -16.14 -16.70
C THR A 399 30.66 -16.84 -17.09
N GLY A 400 29.60 -16.08 -17.32
CA GLY A 400 28.34 -16.61 -17.85
C GLY A 400 28.39 -16.80 -19.36
N SER A 401 27.46 -17.55 -19.94
CA SER A 401 27.35 -17.76 -21.39
C SER A 401 27.04 -16.49 -22.21
N LYS A 402 26.86 -15.34 -21.55
CA LYS A 402 26.68 -14.02 -22.16
C LYS A 402 27.77 -12.99 -21.79
N GLY A 403 28.90 -13.43 -21.23
CA GLY A 403 30.02 -12.56 -20.83
C GLY A 403 29.97 -12.23 -19.36
#